data_AF-A0A6N7B153-F1
#
_entry.id   AF-A0A6N7B153-F1
#
_cell.length_a   1.000
_cell.length_b   1.000
_cell.length_c   1.000
_cell.angle_alpha   90.00
_cell.angle_beta   90.00
_cell.angle_gamma   90.00
#
_symmetry.space_group_name_H-M   'P 1'
#
loop_
_entity.id
_entity.type
_entity.pdbx_description
1 polymer ?
#
loop_
_entity_poly.entity_id
_entity_poly.type
_entity_poly.pdbx_seq_one_letter_code
_entity_poly.pdbx_strand_id
1 'polypeptide(L)'
;MLNIIRVLLGLLMFGFLIPTFALDGETIVFNPTTGNYLITYLKTRDGKFHQVTFVPATKINPTIKSQFKQVREGGIHYGYTLLSAGNSQQVIRMYILDPVSSVATSLPDVPLNAPPGKIMLDMINVANYFDTPPLWSASMGYSDGQMSFRTGWSYNSDTGGLVPGGNAVFGFKSRDLPGIIESEVYGYAPDSQEISGEEIDDEDGGFGQQYMELVDKKNFVGRNAAVPTIAVPAPFDAAVLLDRIRTQVATWPGKQLLDPALASQLDRYLVSAADAYRRNQLKAGKEHIETLREMLKREHKDLDHDDDENEKGRSDDRRAGSQRILIDRLAARVLDFDLKYVLKRMDRD
;
A
#
# COMPACT_ATOMS: atom_id res chain seq x y z
N MET A 1 12.02 -18.04 -50.68
CA MET A 1 10.72 -18.74 -50.53
C MET A 1 10.77 -19.45 -49.19
N LEU A 2 10.35 -18.77 -48.11
CA LEU A 2 9.00 -18.73 -47.51
C LEU A 2 8.66 -19.99 -46.69
N ASN A 3 8.47 -19.79 -45.37
CA ASN A 3 7.67 -20.55 -44.38
C ASN A 3 8.37 -20.43 -43.00
N ILE A 4 8.20 -19.35 -42.22
CA ILE A 4 7.05 -19.00 -41.34
C ILE A 4 6.50 -20.22 -40.60
N ILE A 5 7.03 -20.48 -39.40
CA ILE A 5 6.33 -21.16 -38.31
C ILE A 5 6.50 -20.28 -37.07
N ARG A 6 5.55 -19.36 -36.87
CA ARG A 6 5.28 -18.71 -35.58
C ARG A 6 4.08 -19.46 -34.98
N VAL A 7 4.32 -20.32 -34.01
CA VAL A 7 3.24 -20.91 -33.21
C VAL A 7 2.81 -19.86 -32.19
N LEU A 8 1.58 -19.37 -32.35
CA LEU A 8 0.84 -18.60 -31.37
C LEU A 8 0.77 -19.38 -30.05
N LEU A 9 1.35 -18.85 -28.98
CA LEU A 9 0.95 -19.20 -27.62
C LEU A 9 -0.19 -18.24 -27.23
N GLY A 10 -1.41 -18.61 -27.64
CA GLY A 10 -2.64 -17.92 -27.23
C GLY A 10 -2.93 -18.23 -25.76
N LEU A 11 -2.82 -17.21 -24.92
CA LEU A 11 -3.22 -17.23 -23.51
C LEU A 11 -4.74 -17.46 -23.44
N LEU A 12 -5.15 -18.69 -23.14
CA LEU A 12 -6.54 -19.06 -22.93
C LEU A 12 -6.81 -19.14 -21.42
N MET A 13 -6.83 -17.97 -20.76
CA MET A 13 -7.36 -17.83 -19.39
C MET A 13 -8.88 -17.67 -19.51
N PHE A 14 -9.59 -18.76 -19.77
CA PHE A 14 -11.02 -18.84 -19.50
C PHE A 14 -11.19 -18.93 -17.98
N GLY A 15 -11.32 -17.78 -17.33
CA GLY A 15 -11.91 -17.71 -16.00
C GLY A 15 -13.37 -18.14 -16.13
N PHE A 16 -13.69 -19.37 -15.73
CA PHE A 16 -15.06 -19.77 -15.48
C PHE A 16 -15.60 -18.90 -14.33
N LEU A 17 -16.41 -17.90 -14.67
CA LEU A 17 -17.28 -17.26 -13.69
C LEU A 17 -18.33 -18.30 -13.31
N ILE A 18 -18.23 -18.84 -12.10
CA ILE A 18 -19.31 -19.63 -11.51
C ILE A 18 -20.37 -18.61 -11.08
N PRO A 19 -21.58 -18.60 -11.67
CA PRO A 19 -22.67 -17.79 -11.14
C PRO A 19 -23.08 -18.38 -9.79
N THR A 20 -22.70 -17.71 -8.70
CA THR A 20 -23.28 -17.95 -7.37
C THR A 20 -24.70 -17.38 -7.39
N PHE A 21 -25.70 -18.26 -7.32
CA PHE A 21 -27.12 -17.90 -7.40
C PHE A 21 -27.51 -17.02 -6.20
N ALA A 22 -27.60 -15.71 -6.44
CA ALA A 22 -28.40 -14.79 -5.64
C ALA A 22 -29.90 -15.08 -5.86
N LEU A 23 -30.78 -14.50 -5.04
CA LEU A 23 -32.24 -14.56 -5.21
C LEU A 23 -32.65 -14.35 -6.67
N ASP A 24 -33.67 -15.08 -7.14
CA ASP A 24 -34.11 -15.14 -8.55
C ASP A 24 -34.22 -13.73 -9.20
N GLY A 25 -33.16 -13.29 -9.89
CA GLY A 25 -33.11 -12.05 -10.67
C GLY A 25 -32.00 -11.04 -10.32
N GLU A 26 -31.35 -11.15 -9.16
CA GLU A 26 -30.23 -10.28 -8.79
C GLU A 26 -28.93 -10.71 -9.45
N THR A 27 -28.19 -9.76 -10.03
CA THR A 27 -26.97 -10.08 -10.81
C THR A 27 -25.95 -8.97 -10.77
N ILE A 28 -24.67 -9.33 -10.84
CA ILE A 28 -23.54 -8.43 -11.08
C ILE A 28 -22.83 -8.94 -12.33
N VAL A 29 -22.94 -8.22 -13.44
CA VAL A 29 -22.42 -8.66 -14.75
C VAL A 29 -21.32 -7.71 -15.23
N PHE A 30 -20.09 -8.23 -15.37
CA PHE A 30 -18.97 -7.47 -15.90
C PHE A 30 -19.08 -7.29 -17.43
N ASN A 31 -18.91 -6.06 -17.91
CA ASN A 31 -18.81 -5.73 -19.32
C ASN A 31 -17.33 -5.57 -19.72
N PRO A 32 -16.72 -6.52 -20.47
CA PRO A 32 -15.30 -6.47 -20.81
C PRO A 32 -14.93 -5.35 -21.78
N THR A 33 -15.91 -4.77 -22.49
CA THR A 33 -15.67 -3.69 -23.45
C THR A 33 -15.46 -2.36 -22.74
N THR A 34 -16.26 -2.10 -21.70
CA THR A 34 -16.24 -0.83 -20.97
C THR A 34 -15.47 -0.91 -19.65
N GLY A 35 -15.28 -2.12 -19.11
CA GLY A 35 -14.76 -2.34 -17.77
C GLY A 35 -15.75 -1.98 -16.65
N ASN A 36 -17.04 -1.81 -16.97
CA ASN A 36 -18.11 -1.52 -16.00
C ASN A 36 -18.82 -2.79 -15.57
N TYR A 37 -19.63 -2.70 -14.52
CA TYR A 37 -20.54 -3.74 -14.08
C TYR A 37 -21.98 -3.27 -14.24
N LEU A 38 -22.84 -4.10 -14.81
CA LEU A 38 -24.29 -3.91 -14.74
C LEU A 38 -24.79 -4.66 -13.52
N ILE A 39 -25.34 -3.94 -12.56
CA ILE A 39 -25.89 -4.50 -11.32
C ILE A 39 -27.41 -4.46 -11.44
N THR A 40 -28.03 -5.62 -11.29
CA THR A 40 -29.49 -5.77 -11.15
C THR A 40 -29.79 -6.18 -9.72
N TYR A 41 -30.62 -5.42 -9.01
CA TYR A 41 -30.95 -5.65 -7.59
C TYR A 41 -32.44 -5.44 -7.35
N LEU A 42 -33.02 -6.16 -6.38
CA LEU A 42 -34.41 -5.97 -5.99
C LEU A 42 -34.48 -4.78 -5.01
N LYS A 43 -35.25 -3.75 -5.33
CA LYS A 43 -35.45 -2.62 -4.43
C LYS A 43 -36.60 -2.91 -3.48
N THR A 44 -36.29 -3.17 -2.22
CA THR A 44 -37.21 -3.54 -1.14
C THR A 44 -38.39 -2.59 -1.04
N ARG A 45 -38.17 -1.28 -1.24
CA ARG A 45 -39.23 -0.27 -1.12
C ARG A 45 -40.37 -0.42 -2.13
N ASP A 46 -40.08 -0.85 -3.36
CA ASP A 46 -41.10 -0.97 -4.42
C ASP A 46 -41.29 -2.40 -4.95
N GLY A 47 -40.47 -3.35 -4.47
CA GLY A 47 -40.52 -4.75 -4.85
C GLY A 47 -40.19 -5.00 -6.32
N LYS A 48 -39.43 -4.10 -6.96
CA LYS A 48 -39.05 -4.20 -8.39
C LYS A 48 -37.56 -4.32 -8.56
N PHE A 49 -37.15 -4.97 -9.65
CA PHE A 49 -35.75 -4.97 -10.07
C PHE A 49 -35.35 -3.62 -10.65
N HIS A 50 -34.24 -3.09 -10.16
CA HIS A 50 -33.58 -1.89 -10.69
C HIS A 50 -32.24 -2.28 -11.28
N GLN A 51 -31.77 -1.45 -12.21
CA GLN A 51 -30.47 -1.62 -12.83
C GLN A 51 -29.63 -0.37 -12.64
N VAL A 52 -28.38 -0.57 -12.26
CA VAL A 52 -27.39 0.49 -12.15
C VAL A 52 -26.10 0.06 -12.83
N THR A 53 -25.43 1.02 -13.47
CA THR A 53 -24.09 0.79 -14.01
C THR A 53 -23.07 1.22 -12.95
N PHE A 54 -22.33 0.26 -12.43
CA PHE A 54 -21.19 0.51 -11.58
C PHE A 54 -19.94 0.72 -12.43
N VAL A 55 -19.40 1.93 -12.37
CA VAL A 55 -18.15 2.35 -12.99
C VAL A 55 -17.07 2.29 -11.92
N PRO A 56 -16.16 1.30 -11.98
CA PRO A 56 -15.13 1.19 -10.96
C PRO A 56 -14.17 2.39 -11.03
N ALA A 57 -13.67 2.80 -9.87
CA ALA A 57 -12.62 3.80 -9.72
C ALA A 57 -11.22 3.25 -10.09
N THR A 58 -11.16 2.15 -10.85
CA THR A 58 -9.92 1.49 -11.26
C THR A 58 -9.46 1.84 -12.67
N LYS A 59 -10.17 2.73 -13.39
CA LYS A 59 -9.76 3.17 -14.74
C LYS A 59 -8.67 4.24 -14.69
N ILE A 60 -7.76 4.08 -13.76
CA ILE A 60 -6.57 4.88 -13.51
C ILE A 60 -5.35 3.97 -13.61
N ASN A 61 -4.19 4.55 -13.87
CA ASN A 61 -2.92 3.83 -13.83
C ASN A 61 -1.92 4.62 -12.97
N PRO A 62 -2.04 4.50 -11.63
CA PRO A 62 -1.21 5.23 -10.70
C PRO A 62 0.16 4.58 -10.54
N THR A 63 1.16 5.41 -10.23
CA THR A 63 2.46 4.98 -9.68
C THR A 63 2.73 5.80 -8.43
N ILE A 64 3.28 5.16 -7.40
CA ILE A 64 3.64 5.82 -6.15
C ILE A 64 5.14 5.69 -5.96
N LYS A 65 5.79 6.82 -5.72
CA LYS A 65 7.19 6.86 -5.28
C LYS A 65 7.23 7.22 -3.82
N SER A 66 7.71 6.29 -2.99
CA SER A 66 7.90 6.51 -1.56
C SER A 66 9.31 7.02 -1.29
N GLN A 67 9.40 8.09 -0.50
CA GLN A 67 10.63 8.65 0.04
C GLN A 67 10.52 8.68 1.55
N PHE A 68 11.58 8.29 2.25
CA PHE A 68 11.63 8.38 3.70
C PHE A 68 13.03 8.80 4.15
N LYS A 69 13.08 9.78 5.05
CA LYS A 69 14.35 10.37 5.50
C LYS A 69 14.29 10.73 6.96
N GLN A 70 15.34 10.35 7.69
CA GLN A 70 15.47 10.77 9.09
C GLN A 70 15.68 12.29 9.16
N VAL A 71 14.87 12.98 9.97
CA VAL A 71 14.98 14.42 10.24
C VAL A 71 15.74 14.67 11.55
N ARG A 72 16.20 15.91 11.75
CA ARG A 72 17.12 16.27 12.86
C ARG A 72 16.57 15.95 14.26
N GLU A 73 15.26 15.97 14.43
CA GLU A 73 14.55 15.74 15.70
C GLU A 73 14.35 14.26 16.05
N GLY A 74 14.95 13.34 15.28
CA GLY A 74 14.83 11.89 15.51
C GLY A 74 13.60 11.26 14.87
N GLY A 75 12.68 12.05 14.33
CA GLY A 75 11.60 11.57 13.46
C GLY A 75 12.07 11.19 12.06
N ILE A 76 11.16 10.64 11.28
CA ILE A 76 11.29 10.25 9.88
C ILE A 76 10.20 10.98 9.12
N HIS A 77 10.60 11.70 8.08
CA HIS A 77 9.66 12.29 7.12
C HIS A 77 9.36 11.24 6.06
N TYR A 78 8.07 11.04 5.77
CA TYR A 78 7.55 10.15 4.75
C TYR A 78 6.91 11.01 3.66
N GLY A 79 7.42 10.90 2.43
CA GLY A 79 6.91 11.57 1.24
C GLY A 79 6.42 10.57 0.20
N TYR A 80 5.35 10.91 -0.49
CA TYR A 80 4.71 10.10 -1.52
C TYR A 80 4.46 10.95 -2.76
N THR A 81 5.14 10.65 -3.86
CA THR A 81 4.78 11.24 -5.15
C THR A 81 3.83 10.31 -5.89
N LEU A 82 2.58 10.72 -6.01
CA LEU A 82 1.56 10.03 -6.78
C LEU A 82 1.58 10.54 -8.22
N LEU A 83 1.78 9.63 -9.16
CA LEU A 83 1.82 9.90 -10.60
C LEU A 83 0.60 9.26 -11.24
N SER A 84 -0.15 10.01 -12.04
CA SER A 84 -1.17 9.44 -12.93
C SER A 84 -0.57 9.23 -14.31
N ALA A 85 -0.58 8.00 -14.83
CA ALA A 85 -0.09 7.79 -16.19
C ALA A 85 -0.95 8.53 -17.23
N GLY A 86 -0.35 8.92 -18.35
CA GLY A 86 -1.06 9.63 -19.42
C GLY A 86 -2.16 8.80 -20.11
N ASN A 87 -2.18 7.49 -19.90
CA ASN A 87 -3.21 6.58 -20.42
C ASN A 87 -4.34 6.28 -19.43
N SER A 88 -4.37 6.91 -18.24
CA SER A 88 -5.50 6.84 -17.31
C SER A 88 -6.77 7.40 -17.99
N GLN A 89 -7.91 6.74 -17.80
CA GLN A 89 -9.21 7.18 -18.33
C GLN A 89 -10.00 8.02 -17.31
N GLN A 90 -9.64 7.95 -16.03
CA GLN A 90 -10.21 8.74 -14.95
C GLN A 90 -9.13 9.64 -14.33
N VAL A 91 -9.58 10.73 -13.69
CA VAL A 91 -8.76 11.49 -12.74
C VAL A 91 -8.64 10.71 -11.43
N ILE A 92 -7.53 10.83 -10.71
CA ILE A 92 -7.40 10.27 -9.36
C ILE A 92 -8.00 11.24 -8.35
N ARG A 93 -8.83 10.74 -7.44
CA ARG A 93 -9.55 11.54 -6.43
C ARG A 93 -9.18 11.25 -5.00
N MET A 94 -8.74 10.03 -4.73
CA MET A 94 -8.42 9.61 -3.39
C MET A 94 -7.15 8.76 -3.39
N TYR A 95 -6.33 8.99 -2.39
CA TYR A 95 -5.14 8.21 -2.11
C TYR A 95 -5.16 7.87 -0.63
N ILE A 96 -5.12 6.58 -0.31
CA ILE A 96 -5.23 6.09 1.06
C ILE A 96 -4.05 5.18 1.36
N LEU A 97 -3.39 5.46 2.48
CA LEU A 97 -2.50 4.56 3.16
C LEU A 97 -3.34 3.77 4.16
N ASP A 98 -3.71 2.56 3.77
CA ASP A 98 -4.49 1.65 4.61
C ASP A 98 -3.60 0.54 5.17
N PRO A 99 -3.19 0.62 6.44
CA PRO A 99 -2.42 -0.43 7.05
C PRO A 99 -3.30 -1.67 7.23
N VAL A 100 -2.93 -2.75 6.53
CA VAL A 100 -3.53 -4.08 6.68
C VAL A 100 -3.68 -4.40 8.17
N SER A 101 -4.87 -4.85 8.57
CA SER A 101 -5.34 -5.07 9.95
C SER A 101 -4.44 -5.89 10.89
N SER A 102 -3.36 -6.49 10.38
CA SER A 102 -2.35 -7.24 11.13
C SER A 102 -1.08 -6.43 11.47
N VAL A 103 -0.94 -5.20 11.00
CA VAL A 103 0.24 -4.35 11.23
C VAL A 103 -0.15 -3.13 12.07
N ALA A 104 0.32 -3.09 13.32
CA ALA A 104 0.12 -1.92 14.17
C ALA A 104 0.89 -0.73 13.59
N THR A 105 0.21 0.36 13.26
CA THR A 105 0.89 1.62 12.92
C THR A 105 0.82 2.55 14.11
N SER A 106 1.94 3.12 14.46
CA SER A 106 2.02 4.22 15.41
C SER A 106 1.42 5.50 14.84
N LEU A 107 0.91 6.32 15.75
CA LEU A 107 0.46 7.66 15.44
C LEU A 107 1.56 8.42 14.69
N PRO A 108 1.27 9.11 13.58
CA PRO A 108 2.12 10.25 13.21
C PRO A 108 2.25 11.19 14.40
N ASP A 109 3.32 11.98 14.48
CA ASP A 109 3.64 12.84 15.64
C ASP A 109 2.65 14.03 15.73
N VAL A 110 1.39 13.69 15.95
CA VAL A 110 0.23 14.54 16.09
C VAL A 110 -0.11 14.51 17.57
N PRO A 111 -0.06 15.64 18.28
CA PRO A 111 -0.50 15.70 19.66
C PRO A 111 -2.01 15.45 19.71
N LEU A 112 -2.40 14.17 19.85
CA LEU A 112 -3.77 13.80 20.14
C LEU A 112 -4.10 14.20 21.58
N ASN A 113 -4.49 15.44 21.78
CA ASN A 113 -5.13 15.88 23.01
C ASN A 113 -6.61 15.46 23.07
N ALA A 114 -7.07 14.65 22.11
CA ALA A 114 -8.44 14.18 22.05
C ALA A 114 -8.64 12.96 22.98
N PRO A 115 -9.60 13.01 23.91
CA PRO A 115 -10.04 11.83 24.65
C PRO A 115 -10.45 10.70 23.69
N PRO A 116 -10.26 9.42 24.05
CA PRO A 116 -10.80 8.29 23.30
C PRO A 116 -12.30 8.53 23.03
N GLY A 117 -12.71 8.51 21.75
CA GLY A 117 -14.09 8.78 21.32
C GLY A 117 -14.43 10.24 20.94
N LYS A 118 -13.49 11.19 21.02
CA LYS A 118 -13.66 12.59 20.54
C LYS A 118 -12.72 13.00 19.41
N ILE A 119 -12.03 12.04 18.79
CA ILE A 119 -10.98 12.26 17.77
C ILE A 119 -11.50 13.01 16.53
N MET A 120 -12.80 12.91 16.23
CA MET A 120 -13.42 13.57 15.06
C MET A 120 -13.33 15.12 15.11
N LEU A 121 -13.25 15.72 16.31
CA LEU A 121 -13.21 17.19 16.49
C LEU A 121 -11.84 17.83 16.22
N ASP A 122 -10.75 17.04 16.21
CA ASP A 122 -9.39 17.56 15.95
C ASP A 122 -8.95 17.40 14.48
N MET A 123 -9.80 16.86 13.60
CA MET A 123 -9.50 16.65 12.18
C MET A 123 -9.12 17.95 11.43
N ILE A 124 -9.60 19.11 11.89
CA ILE A 124 -9.21 20.43 11.34
C ILE A 124 -7.72 20.74 11.59
N ASN A 125 -7.15 20.25 12.70
CA ASN A 125 -5.74 20.42 13.02
C ASN A 125 -4.85 19.38 12.35
N VAL A 126 -5.39 18.23 11.95
CA VAL A 126 -4.64 17.13 11.32
C VAL A 126 -3.94 17.61 10.06
N ALA A 127 -4.60 18.40 9.20
CA ALA A 127 -4.02 18.92 7.95
C ALA A 127 -2.69 19.67 8.14
N ASN A 128 -2.44 20.30 9.30
CA ASN A 128 -1.19 21.01 9.57
C ASN A 128 0.02 20.08 9.77
N TYR A 129 -0.21 18.77 9.96
CA TYR A 129 0.84 17.75 10.14
C TYR A 129 1.13 16.98 8.85
N PHE A 130 0.38 17.24 7.78
CA PHE A 130 0.51 16.58 6.48
C PHE A 130 1.01 17.56 5.43
N ASP A 131 1.97 17.12 4.63
CA ASP A 131 2.29 17.77 3.37
C ASP A 131 1.15 17.46 2.39
N THR A 132 0.23 18.39 2.24
CA THR A 132 -0.97 18.22 1.42
C THR A 132 -0.91 19.19 0.23
N PRO A 133 -1.03 18.70 -1.02
CA PRO A 133 -0.99 19.57 -2.18
C PRO A 133 -2.25 20.44 -2.27
N PRO A 134 -2.20 21.58 -2.99
CA PRO A 134 -3.38 22.43 -3.17
C PRO A 134 -4.58 21.66 -3.72
N LEU A 135 -5.78 21.98 -3.22
CA LEU A 135 -7.06 21.35 -3.59
C LEU A 135 -7.24 19.91 -3.07
N TRP A 136 -6.32 19.40 -2.27
CA TRP A 136 -6.50 18.16 -1.52
C TRP A 136 -6.77 18.47 -0.04
N SER A 137 -7.45 17.55 0.63
CA SER A 137 -7.58 17.51 2.08
C SER A 137 -7.02 16.20 2.60
N ALA A 138 -6.18 16.28 3.63
CA ALA A 138 -5.77 15.11 4.38
C ALA A 138 -6.86 14.72 5.38
N SER A 139 -7.03 13.42 5.58
CA SER A 139 -7.86 12.84 6.62
C SER A 139 -7.09 11.75 7.34
N MET A 140 -7.45 11.54 8.60
CA MET A 140 -6.95 10.43 9.39
C MET A 140 -8.12 9.78 10.10
N GLY A 141 -8.30 8.49 9.87
CA GLY A 141 -9.33 7.67 10.50
C GLY A 141 -8.73 6.64 11.44
N TYR A 142 -9.52 6.28 12.44
CA TYR A 142 -9.34 5.05 13.20
C TYR A 142 -10.43 4.08 12.74
N SER A 143 -10.08 2.85 12.41
CA SER A 143 -11.08 1.80 12.26
C SER A 143 -11.27 1.12 13.61
N ASP A 144 -12.50 1.04 14.10
CA ASP A 144 -12.80 0.33 15.36
C ASP A 144 -12.24 -1.10 15.30
N GLY A 145 -11.49 -1.48 16.35
CA GLY A 145 -10.83 -2.78 16.45
C GLY A 145 -9.50 -2.92 15.69
N GLN A 146 -9.10 -1.95 14.86
CA GLN A 146 -7.78 -1.96 14.21
C GLN A 146 -6.81 -1.06 14.97
N MET A 147 -5.64 -1.60 15.35
CA MET A 147 -4.56 -0.82 15.98
C MET A 147 -3.77 0.01 14.96
N SER A 148 -4.43 0.51 13.91
CA SER A 148 -3.75 1.11 12.77
C SER A 148 -4.49 2.35 12.25
N PHE A 149 -3.72 3.34 11.77
CA PHE A 149 -4.19 4.64 11.30
C PHE A 149 -4.40 4.58 9.81
N ARG A 150 -5.63 4.84 9.37
CA ARG A 150 -5.92 5.08 7.97
C ARG A 150 -5.61 6.54 7.67
N THR A 151 -4.61 6.79 6.84
CA THR A 151 -4.29 8.15 6.37
C THR A 151 -4.75 8.28 4.94
N GLY A 152 -5.60 9.27 4.66
CA GLY A 152 -6.13 9.51 3.32
C GLY A 152 -5.89 10.94 2.85
N TRP A 153 -5.87 11.11 1.54
CA TRP A 153 -6.03 12.41 0.90
C TRP A 153 -7.16 12.31 -0.11
N SER A 154 -8.09 13.26 -0.06
CA SER A 154 -9.18 13.40 -1.01
C SER A 154 -9.14 14.74 -1.71
N TYR A 155 -9.54 14.78 -2.98
CA TYR A 155 -9.65 16.03 -3.73
C TYR A 155 -10.91 16.80 -3.30
N ASN A 156 -10.78 18.11 -3.06
CA ASN A 156 -11.81 18.99 -2.47
C ASN A 156 -12.94 19.38 -3.44
N SER A 157 -13.14 18.66 -4.54
CA SER A 157 -14.12 19.00 -5.57
C SER A 157 -14.71 17.77 -6.22
N ASP A 158 -16.04 17.80 -6.36
CA ASP A 158 -16.85 16.74 -6.97
C ASP A 158 -16.65 16.59 -8.48
N THR A 159 -15.88 17.49 -9.10
CA THR A 159 -15.58 17.44 -10.55
C THR A 159 -14.07 17.42 -10.86
N GLY A 160 -13.20 17.54 -9.85
CA GLY A 160 -11.75 17.61 -10.04
C GLY A 160 -11.01 16.31 -9.71
N GLY A 161 -9.68 16.40 -9.73
CA GLY A 161 -8.77 15.31 -9.38
C GLY A 161 -7.40 15.48 -10.02
N LEU A 162 -6.48 14.58 -9.71
CA LEU A 162 -5.20 14.48 -10.39
C LEU A 162 -5.41 13.91 -11.81
N VAL A 163 -5.27 14.78 -12.80
CA VAL A 163 -5.50 14.46 -14.22
C VAL A 163 -4.47 13.46 -14.77
N PRO A 164 -4.81 12.69 -15.82
CA PRO A 164 -3.85 11.84 -16.53
C PRO A 164 -2.57 12.60 -16.93
N GLY A 165 -1.41 12.03 -16.64
CA GLY A 165 -0.10 12.65 -16.85
C GLY A 165 0.35 13.61 -15.73
N GLY A 166 -0.52 13.92 -14.77
CA GLY A 166 -0.20 14.77 -13.63
C GLY A 166 0.56 14.06 -12.51
N ASN A 167 1.10 14.84 -11.57
CA ASN A 167 1.59 14.35 -10.28
C ASN A 167 1.08 15.18 -9.10
N ALA A 168 1.09 14.58 -7.91
CA ALA A 168 0.85 15.23 -6.63
C ALA A 168 1.82 14.67 -5.58
N VAL A 169 2.26 15.52 -4.65
CA VAL A 169 3.18 15.12 -3.57
C VAL A 169 2.46 15.22 -2.24
N PHE A 170 2.49 14.13 -1.49
CA PHE A 170 1.89 13.98 -0.17
C PHE A 170 2.97 13.63 0.86
N GLY A 171 2.70 13.81 2.15
CA GLY A 171 3.65 13.38 3.17
C GLY A 171 3.24 13.69 4.58
N PHE A 172 4.03 13.21 5.53
CA PHE A 172 3.90 13.49 6.97
C PHE A 172 5.14 13.02 7.73
N LYS A 173 5.20 13.30 9.04
CA LYS A 173 6.29 12.85 9.93
C LYS A 173 5.81 11.77 10.89
N SER A 174 6.66 10.79 11.17
CA SER A 174 6.46 9.77 12.20
C SER A 174 7.77 9.40 12.88
N ARG A 175 7.71 8.83 14.09
CA ARG A 175 8.88 8.29 14.81
C ARG A 175 9.12 6.81 14.54
N ASP A 176 8.17 6.17 13.87
CA ASP A 176 8.23 4.76 13.52
C ASP A 176 9.08 4.54 12.28
N LEU A 177 9.63 3.33 12.19
CA LEU A 177 10.37 2.85 11.04
C LEU A 177 9.44 2.42 9.90
N PRO A 178 9.90 2.56 8.64
CA PRO A 178 9.12 2.18 7.48
C PRO A 178 8.87 0.67 7.45
N GLY A 179 7.69 0.27 7.05
CA GLY A 179 7.42 -1.03 6.45
C GLY A 179 6.64 -0.84 5.16
N ILE A 180 6.16 -1.92 4.54
CA ILE A 180 5.43 -1.86 3.28
C ILE A 180 3.99 -2.31 3.46
N ILE A 181 3.06 -1.46 3.03
CA ILE A 181 1.64 -1.78 2.91
C ILE A 181 1.21 -1.70 1.44
N GLU A 182 0.01 -2.20 1.18
CA GLU A 182 -0.70 -1.88 -0.06
C GLU A 182 -1.53 -0.62 0.21
N SER A 183 -1.28 0.43 -0.55
CA SER A 183 -2.07 1.65 -0.55
C SER A 183 -3.15 1.58 -1.61
N GLU A 184 -4.24 2.31 -1.37
CA GLU A 184 -5.42 2.32 -2.22
C GLU A 184 -5.46 3.64 -2.99
N VAL A 185 -5.61 3.57 -4.31
CA VAL A 185 -5.78 4.75 -5.16
C VAL A 185 -7.11 4.64 -5.89
N TYR A 186 -7.94 5.67 -5.78
CA TYR A 186 -9.27 5.71 -6.37
C TYR A 186 -9.35 6.76 -7.47
N GLY A 187 -9.84 6.34 -8.62
CA GLY A 187 -10.31 7.21 -9.68
C GLY A 187 -11.64 7.88 -9.35
N TYR A 188 -12.16 8.67 -10.29
CA TYR A 188 -13.52 9.18 -10.18
C TYR A 188 -14.55 8.07 -10.45
N ALA A 189 -15.35 7.76 -9.42
CA ALA A 189 -16.52 6.92 -9.48
C ALA A 189 -17.76 7.83 -9.34
N PRO A 190 -18.76 7.78 -10.25
CA PRO A 190 -19.95 8.63 -10.15
C PRO A 190 -20.83 8.28 -8.94
N ASP A 191 -21.27 9.27 -8.16
CA ASP A 191 -22.12 9.08 -6.96
C ASP A 191 -23.46 8.39 -7.27
N SER A 192 -23.96 8.52 -8.52
CA SER A 192 -25.22 7.93 -8.97
C SER A 192 -25.25 6.40 -9.02
N GLN A 193 -24.15 5.73 -8.65
CA GLN A 193 -24.02 4.27 -8.68
C GLN A 193 -24.21 3.61 -7.31
N GLU A 194 -24.42 4.40 -6.25
CA GLU A 194 -24.66 3.87 -4.91
C GLU A 194 -26.01 3.17 -4.82
N ILE A 195 -26.00 1.92 -4.36
CA ILE A 195 -27.18 1.17 -3.95
C ILE A 195 -27.43 1.49 -2.47
N SER A 196 -28.67 1.78 -2.09
CA SER A 196 -29.00 2.14 -0.71
C SER A 196 -28.69 1.01 0.27
N GLY A 197 -28.22 1.36 1.47
CA GLY A 197 -27.88 0.44 2.57
C GLY A 197 -28.93 -0.65 2.82
N GLU A 198 -30.21 -0.26 2.84
CA GLU A 198 -31.34 -1.19 3.06
C GLU A 198 -31.41 -2.38 2.07
N GLU A 199 -30.78 -2.26 0.89
CA GLU A 199 -30.76 -3.31 -0.15
C GLU A 199 -29.49 -4.18 -0.12
N ILE A 200 -28.50 -3.79 0.70
CA ILE A 200 -27.22 -4.48 0.86
C ILE A 200 -27.04 -5.04 2.29
N ASP A 201 -27.89 -4.65 3.23
CA ASP A 201 -27.87 -5.01 4.65
C ASP A 201 -28.31 -6.45 4.95
N ASP A 202 -28.73 -7.22 3.94
CA ASP A 202 -28.99 -8.65 4.11
C ASP A 202 -27.65 -9.41 4.12
N GLU A 203 -26.96 -9.40 5.28
CA GLU A 203 -25.66 -10.04 5.48
C GLU A 203 -25.67 -11.55 5.16
N ASP A 204 -26.85 -12.18 5.22
CA ASP A 204 -27.11 -13.57 4.88
C ASP A 204 -27.43 -13.79 3.38
N GLY A 205 -27.70 -12.71 2.64
CA GLY A 205 -27.99 -12.71 1.22
C GLY A 205 -26.70 -12.74 0.37
N GLY A 206 -26.59 -13.70 -0.54
CA GLY A 206 -25.42 -13.84 -1.41
C GLY A 206 -25.13 -12.63 -2.31
N PHE A 207 -26.10 -11.73 -2.54
CA PHE A 207 -25.92 -10.51 -3.34
C PHE A 207 -25.15 -9.42 -2.59
N GLY A 208 -25.56 -9.09 -1.34
CA GLY A 208 -24.91 -8.06 -0.54
C GLY A 208 -23.41 -8.31 -0.37
N GLN A 209 -23.04 -9.57 -0.08
CA GLN A 209 -21.64 -9.98 0.01
C GLN A 209 -20.87 -9.81 -1.31
N GLN A 210 -21.49 -10.14 -2.46
CA GLN A 210 -20.87 -9.95 -3.76
C GLN A 210 -20.72 -8.47 -4.12
N TYR A 211 -21.70 -7.63 -3.77
CA TYR A 211 -21.62 -6.19 -3.95
C TYR A 211 -20.53 -5.57 -3.08
N MET A 212 -20.47 -5.95 -1.80
CA MET A 212 -19.39 -5.51 -0.91
C MET A 212 -18.03 -5.99 -1.41
N GLU A 213 -17.90 -7.21 -1.91
CA GLU A 213 -16.65 -7.67 -2.53
C GLU A 213 -16.27 -6.84 -3.77
N LEU A 214 -17.24 -6.45 -4.59
CA LEU A 214 -17.03 -5.56 -5.74
C LEU A 214 -16.55 -4.18 -5.28
N VAL A 215 -17.22 -3.57 -4.31
CA VAL A 215 -16.88 -2.23 -3.81
C VAL A 215 -15.54 -2.25 -3.06
N ASP A 216 -15.37 -3.18 -2.13
CA ASP A 216 -14.21 -3.20 -1.23
C ASP A 216 -12.96 -3.75 -1.91
N LYS A 217 -13.06 -4.70 -2.85
CA LYS A 217 -11.86 -5.33 -3.44
C LYS A 217 -11.60 -4.92 -4.89
N LYS A 218 -12.55 -4.29 -5.58
CA LYS A 218 -12.42 -3.97 -7.02
C LYS A 218 -12.62 -2.50 -7.36
N ASN A 219 -12.83 -1.63 -6.38
CA ASN A 219 -13.05 -0.19 -6.62
C ASN A 219 -11.80 0.68 -6.44
N PHE A 220 -10.61 0.10 -6.27
CA PHE A 220 -9.35 0.84 -6.19
C PHE A 220 -8.21 0.10 -6.90
N VAL A 221 -7.12 0.82 -7.15
CA VAL A 221 -5.87 0.25 -7.64
C VAL A 221 -4.85 0.19 -6.50
N GLY A 222 -4.48 -1.02 -6.10
CA GLY A 222 -3.48 -1.29 -5.07
C GLY A 222 -2.05 -0.96 -5.53
N ARG A 223 -1.28 -0.28 -4.68
CA ARG A 223 0.16 0.01 -4.92
C ARG A 223 0.95 -0.10 -3.64
N ASN A 224 2.11 -0.76 -3.70
CA ASN A 224 3.00 -0.85 -2.54
C ASN A 224 3.56 0.55 -2.20
N ALA A 225 3.55 0.89 -0.91
CA ALA A 225 4.11 2.13 -0.39
C ALA A 225 4.85 1.87 0.92
N ALA A 226 5.94 2.61 1.14
CA ALA A 226 6.65 2.59 2.42
C ALA A 226 5.97 3.53 3.41
N VAL A 227 5.50 2.99 4.54
CA VAL A 227 4.72 3.70 5.55
C VAL A 227 5.22 3.39 6.96
N PRO A 228 4.97 4.23 7.97
CA PRO A 228 5.41 3.95 9.33
C PRO A 228 4.58 2.81 9.96
N THR A 229 5.22 1.64 10.13
CA THR A 229 4.57 0.44 10.67
C THR A 229 5.36 -0.25 11.78
N ILE A 230 6.62 0.13 11.97
CA ILE A 230 7.50 -0.52 12.93
C ILE A 230 7.77 0.45 14.08
N ALA A 231 7.07 0.24 15.19
CA ALA A 231 7.25 1.03 16.39
C ALA A 231 8.70 0.95 16.89
N VAL A 232 9.31 2.11 17.14
CA VAL A 232 10.63 2.19 17.79
C VAL A 232 10.42 2.07 19.30
N PRO A 233 11.06 1.10 19.99
CA PRO A 233 10.92 0.97 21.43
C PRO A 233 11.45 2.21 22.18
N ALA A 234 10.75 2.60 23.25
CA ALA A 234 11.12 3.67 24.16
C ALA A 234 11.00 3.15 25.62
N PRO A 235 12.12 2.95 26.36
CA PRO A 235 13.50 3.20 25.96
C PRO A 235 13.96 2.33 24.78
N PHE A 236 15.00 2.76 24.09
CA PHE A 236 15.51 2.06 22.91
C PHE A 236 16.10 0.70 23.28
N ASP A 237 15.72 -0.32 22.52
CA ASP A 237 16.22 -1.69 22.61
C ASP A 237 16.38 -2.25 21.19
N ALA A 238 17.62 -2.50 20.79
CA ALA A 238 17.92 -2.99 19.45
C ALA A 238 17.39 -4.39 19.18
N ALA A 239 17.37 -5.29 20.17
CA ALA A 239 16.87 -6.64 19.98
C ALA A 239 15.36 -6.64 19.74
N VAL A 240 14.61 -5.87 20.54
CA VAL A 240 13.17 -5.70 20.36
C VAL A 240 12.85 -5.06 19.01
N LEU A 241 13.60 -4.06 18.58
CA LEU A 241 13.39 -3.42 17.28
C LEU A 241 13.68 -4.39 16.12
N LEU A 242 14.75 -5.18 16.19
CA LEU A 242 15.08 -6.19 15.18
C LEU A 242 14.01 -7.29 15.08
N ASP A 243 13.38 -7.70 16.19
CA ASP A 243 12.25 -8.63 16.15
C ASP A 243 11.03 -8.02 15.44
N ARG A 244 10.78 -6.72 15.63
CA ARG A 244 9.68 -6.01 14.93
C ARG A 244 9.96 -5.88 13.44
N ILE A 245 11.20 -5.54 13.06
CA ILE A 245 11.64 -5.54 11.65
C ILE A 245 11.45 -6.93 11.03
N ARG A 246 11.90 -7.98 11.72
CA ARG A 246 11.73 -9.38 11.31
C ARG A 246 10.26 -9.73 11.08
N THR A 247 9.39 -9.35 12.01
CA THR A 247 7.93 -9.57 11.90
C THR A 247 7.37 -8.93 10.64
N GLN A 248 7.79 -7.71 10.30
CA GLN A 248 7.35 -7.04 9.08
C GLN A 248 7.88 -7.73 7.81
N VAL A 249 9.17 -8.08 7.77
CA VAL A 249 9.81 -8.78 6.65
C VAL A 249 9.17 -10.14 6.37
N ALA A 250 8.69 -10.84 7.41
CA ALA A 250 8.03 -12.13 7.26
C ALA A 250 6.73 -12.07 6.44
N THR A 251 6.12 -10.88 6.28
CA THR A 251 4.91 -10.68 5.46
C THR A 251 5.21 -10.54 3.96
N TRP A 252 6.45 -10.22 3.60
CA TRP A 252 6.84 -9.83 2.24
C TRP A 252 6.78 -10.97 1.20
N PRO A 253 7.08 -12.24 1.54
CA PRO A 253 6.93 -13.33 0.58
C PRO A 253 5.50 -13.52 0.07
N GLY A 254 4.50 -13.36 0.94
CA GLY A 254 3.08 -13.44 0.55
C GLY A 254 2.66 -12.31 -0.40
N LYS A 255 3.36 -11.17 -0.35
CA LYS A 255 3.18 -10.02 -1.24
C LYS A 255 4.09 -10.03 -2.46
N GLN A 256 4.86 -11.12 -2.67
CA GLN A 256 5.86 -11.24 -3.75
C GLN A 256 6.94 -10.14 -3.73
N LEU A 257 7.15 -9.51 -2.58
CA LEU A 257 8.19 -8.50 -2.37
C LEU A 257 9.56 -9.12 -2.06
N LEU A 258 9.57 -10.41 -1.71
CA LEU A 258 10.77 -11.11 -1.26
C LEU A 258 10.68 -12.60 -1.60
N ASP A 259 11.72 -13.13 -2.22
CA ASP A 259 11.86 -14.54 -2.52
C ASP A 259 11.93 -15.35 -1.21
N PRO A 260 11.19 -16.47 -1.07
CA PRO A 260 11.18 -17.26 0.17
C PRO A 260 12.56 -17.78 0.62
N ALA A 261 13.47 -18.08 -0.32
CA ALA A 261 14.80 -18.55 0.02
C ALA A 261 15.66 -17.41 0.59
N LEU A 262 15.57 -16.22 -0.01
CA LEU A 262 16.22 -15.02 0.54
C LEU A 262 15.59 -14.63 1.89
N ALA A 263 14.27 -14.69 2.02
CA ALA A 263 13.57 -14.44 3.28
C ALA A 263 14.11 -15.29 4.43
N SER A 264 14.29 -16.59 4.18
CA SER A 264 14.84 -17.52 5.17
C SER A 264 16.28 -17.17 5.57
N GLN A 265 17.08 -16.60 4.64
CA GLN A 265 18.43 -16.13 4.96
C GLN A 265 18.40 -14.85 5.79
N LEU A 266 17.58 -13.87 5.39
CA LEU A 266 17.42 -12.61 6.13
C LEU A 266 16.92 -12.86 7.56
N ASP A 267 15.94 -13.77 7.72
CA ASP A 267 15.40 -14.18 9.02
C ASP A 267 16.49 -14.66 9.98
N ARG A 268 17.38 -15.56 9.53
CA ARG A 268 18.46 -16.10 10.36
C ARG A 268 19.44 -15.04 10.85
N TYR A 269 19.79 -14.09 9.99
CA TYR A 269 20.69 -12.99 10.38
C TYR A 269 19.99 -12.00 11.31
N LEU A 270 18.71 -11.68 11.10
CA LEU A 270 17.94 -10.85 12.01
C LEU A 270 17.83 -11.48 13.41
N VAL A 271 17.55 -12.78 13.49
CA VAL A 271 17.53 -13.53 14.76
C VAL A 271 18.90 -13.51 15.44
N SER A 272 19.97 -13.76 14.67
CA SER A 272 21.33 -13.79 15.21
C SER A 272 21.78 -12.40 15.70
N ALA A 273 21.44 -11.33 14.98
CA ALA A 273 21.67 -9.96 15.41
C ALA A 273 20.91 -9.63 16.71
N ALA A 274 19.61 -9.95 16.78
CA ALA A 274 18.80 -9.71 17.97
C ALA A 274 19.36 -10.46 19.19
N ASP A 275 19.70 -11.74 19.03
CA ASP A 275 20.30 -12.56 20.07
C ASP A 275 21.64 -12.03 20.56
N ALA A 276 22.49 -11.52 19.66
CA ALA A 276 23.76 -10.90 20.01
C ALA A 276 23.53 -9.64 20.87
N TYR A 277 22.58 -8.78 20.49
CA TYR A 277 22.23 -7.60 21.30
C TYR A 277 21.65 -7.96 22.66
N ARG A 278 20.78 -8.97 22.77
CA ARG A 278 20.27 -9.47 24.07
C ARG A 278 21.38 -9.96 25.00
N ARG A 279 22.45 -10.53 24.43
CA ARG A 279 23.62 -11.03 25.17
C ARG A 279 24.71 -9.98 25.36
N ASN A 280 24.44 -8.71 25.04
CA ASN A 280 25.40 -7.60 25.08
C ASN A 280 26.66 -7.84 24.21
N GLN A 281 26.52 -8.55 23.11
CA GLN A 281 27.58 -8.83 22.12
C GLN A 281 27.50 -7.84 20.95
N LEU A 282 27.70 -6.55 21.25
CA LEU A 282 27.45 -5.44 20.32
C LEU A 282 28.15 -5.58 18.97
N LYS A 283 29.42 -6.00 18.98
CA LYS A 283 30.23 -6.21 17.77
C LYS A 283 29.63 -7.29 16.86
N ALA A 284 29.21 -8.42 17.43
CA ALA A 284 28.60 -9.51 16.67
C ALA A 284 27.23 -9.09 16.08
N GLY A 285 26.42 -8.36 16.87
CA GLY A 285 25.16 -7.80 16.38
C GLY A 285 25.35 -6.87 15.18
N LYS A 286 26.35 -5.98 15.26
CA LYS A 286 26.74 -5.08 14.17
C LYS A 286 27.19 -5.83 12.92
N GLU A 287 28.07 -6.83 13.06
CA GLU A 287 28.54 -7.66 11.95
C GLU A 287 27.40 -8.41 11.23
N HIS A 288 26.41 -8.91 11.97
CA HIS A 288 25.23 -9.55 11.38
C HIS A 288 24.35 -8.55 10.60
N ILE A 289 24.15 -7.34 11.12
CA ILE A 289 23.43 -6.29 10.40
C ILE A 289 24.20 -5.84 9.14
N GLU A 290 25.51 -5.66 9.23
CA GLU A 290 26.33 -5.28 8.08
C GLU A 290 26.29 -6.37 6.99
N THR A 291 26.31 -7.64 7.39
CA THR A 291 26.14 -8.77 6.46
C THR A 291 24.80 -8.72 5.72
N LEU A 292 23.70 -8.44 6.44
CA LEU A 292 22.38 -8.26 5.82
C LEU A 292 22.40 -7.13 4.79
N ARG A 293 22.96 -5.98 5.15
CA ARG A 293 23.04 -4.81 4.25
C ARG A 293 23.86 -5.12 2.99
N GLU A 294 24.96 -5.86 3.12
CA GLU A 294 25.75 -6.30 1.97
C GLU A 294 24.99 -7.30 1.08
N MET A 295 24.12 -8.14 1.64
CA MET A 295 23.21 -8.98 0.85
C MET A 295 22.23 -8.11 0.03
N LEU A 296 21.65 -7.08 0.63
CA LEU A 296 20.72 -6.17 -0.06
C LEU A 296 21.41 -5.40 -1.20
N LYS A 297 22.62 -4.89 -0.98
CA LYS A 297 23.40 -4.18 -2.01
C LYS A 297 23.81 -5.06 -3.19
N ARG A 298 23.95 -6.38 -3.00
CA ARG A 298 24.22 -7.32 -4.09
C ARG A 298 23.02 -7.44 -5.03
N GLU A 299 21.81 -7.44 -4.47
CA GLU A 299 20.56 -7.46 -5.24
C GLU A 299 20.31 -6.10 -5.92
N HIS A 300 20.59 -5.00 -5.21
CA HIS A 300 20.35 -3.64 -5.67
C HIS A 300 21.58 -2.75 -5.44
N LYS A 301 22.39 -2.55 -6.48
CA LYS A 301 23.67 -1.81 -6.37
C LYS A 301 23.53 -0.35 -5.94
N ASP A 302 22.36 0.26 -6.18
CA ASP A 302 22.13 1.69 -6.00
C ASP A 302 21.16 1.99 -4.83
N LEU A 303 21.11 1.12 -3.81
CA LEU A 303 20.25 1.35 -2.63
C LEU A 303 20.61 2.63 -1.85
N ASP A 304 21.84 3.11 -1.97
CA ASP A 304 22.31 4.30 -1.27
C ASP A 304 21.98 5.62 -2.01
N HIS A 305 21.40 5.57 -3.21
CA HIS A 305 21.02 6.78 -3.98
C HIS A 305 19.53 7.05 -3.85
N ASP A 306 19.16 7.87 -2.87
CA ASP A 306 17.76 8.21 -2.55
C ASP A 306 17.10 9.15 -3.58
N ASP A 307 17.88 9.81 -4.45
CA ASP A 307 17.42 10.96 -5.24
C ASP A 307 17.36 10.75 -6.77
N ASP A 308 17.91 9.64 -7.30
CA ASP A 308 18.02 9.43 -8.75
C ASP A 308 16.95 8.48 -9.32
N GLU A 309 15.71 8.62 -8.87
CA GLU A 309 14.56 8.00 -9.54
C GLU A 309 14.12 8.77 -10.80
N ASN A 310 15.07 9.23 -11.62
CA ASN A 310 14.83 9.56 -13.01
C ASN A 310 14.63 8.27 -13.82
N GLU A 311 13.64 7.47 -13.42
CA GLU A 311 13.04 6.39 -14.20
C GLU A 311 12.24 7.00 -15.36
N LYS A 312 12.91 7.71 -16.26
CA LYS A 312 12.39 7.96 -17.60
C LYS A 312 12.41 6.63 -18.35
N GLY A 313 11.41 5.78 -18.11
CA GLY A 313 10.98 4.70 -18.99
C GLY A 313 12.07 3.75 -19.51
N ARG A 314 13.21 3.64 -18.82
CA ARG A 314 14.17 2.58 -19.10
C ARG A 314 13.65 1.36 -18.39
N SER A 315 12.77 0.66 -19.10
CA SER A 315 12.61 -0.77 -18.97
C SER A 315 14.00 -1.38 -18.73
N ASP A 316 14.25 -1.82 -17.50
CA ASP A 316 15.38 -2.67 -17.14
C ASP A 316 15.31 -4.04 -17.84
N ASP A 317 14.38 -4.22 -18.77
CA ASP A 317 14.23 -5.31 -19.76
C ASP A 317 15.47 -5.57 -20.64
N ARG A 318 16.56 -4.81 -20.49
CA ARG A 318 17.82 -5.04 -21.22
C ARG A 318 18.97 -5.55 -20.38
N ARG A 319 18.76 -5.98 -19.13
CA ARG A 319 19.67 -6.99 -18.55
C ARG A 319 19.36 -8.33 -19.22
N ALA A 320 20.02 -8.56 -20.36
CA ALA A 320 19.98 -9.77 -21.19
C ALA A 320 20.60 -11.02 -20.52
N GLY A 321 20.38 -11.17 -19.22
CA GLY A 321 20.67 -12.35 -18.41
C GLY A 321 19.71 -12.28 -17.23
N SER A 322 18.69 -13.13 -17.26
CA SER A 322 17.58 -13.26 -16.29
C SER A 322 18.08 -13.49 -14.85
N GLN A 323 18.67 -12.47 -14.23
CA GLN A 323 18.92 -12.49 -12.80
C GLN A 323 17.57 -12.30 -12.14
N ARG A 324 17.04 -13.40 -11.60
CA ARG A 324 15.79 -13.40 -10.83
C ARG A 324 15.95 -12.39 -9.70
N ILE A 325 15.18 -11.32 -9.73
CA ILE A 325 15.13 -10.33 -8.64
C ILE A 325 14.63 -11.06 -7.39
N LEU A 326 15.48 -11.16 -6.37
CA LEU A 326 15.14 -11.91 -5.14
C LEU A 326 14.42 -11.05 -4.11
N ILE A 327 14.47 -9.72 -4.24
CA ILE A 327 13.78 -8.78 -3.37
C ILE A 327 13.38 -7.56 -4.18
N ASP A 328 12.16 -7.06 -3.97
CA ASP A 328 11.68 -5.83 -4.58
C ASP A 328 12.56 -4.63 -4.15
N ARG A 329 12.72 -3.64 -5.03
CA ARG A 329 13.59 -2.49 -4.76
C ARG A 329 13.09 -1.66 -3.57
N LEU A 330 11.77 -1.44 -3.44
CA LEU A 330 11.21 -0.73 -2.29
C LEU A 330 11.45 -1.52 -1.00
N ALA A 331 11.24 -2.84 -1.02
CA ALA A 331 11.51 -3.73 0.12
C ALA A 331 12.97 -3.70 0.57
N ALA A 332 13.91 -3.72 -0.38
CA ALA A 332 15.33 -3.61 -0.08
C ALA A 332 15.71 -2.24 0.52
N ARG A 333 15.14 -1.14 0.01
CA ARG A 333 15.37 0.21 0.54
C ARG A 333 14.84 0.36 1.96
N VAL A 334 13.61 -0.11 2.20
CA VAL A 334 12.98 -0.09 3.53
C VAL A 334 13.84 -0.86 4.53
N LEU A 335 14.24 -2.09 4.20
CA LEU A 335 15.05 -2.91 5.11
C LEU A 335 16.44 -2.30 5.35
N ASP A 336 17.13 -1.81 4.32
CA ASP A 336 18.44 -1.19 4.50
C ASP A 336 18.36 0.08 5.37
N PHE A 337 17.30 0.88 5.23
CA PHE A 337 17.07 2.03 6.09
C PHE A 337 16.84 1.63 7.55
N ASP A 338 16.01 0.62 7.80
CA ASP A 338 15.76 0.13 9.16
C ASP A 338 17.03 -0.40 9.84
N LEU A 339 17.82 -1.16 9.08
CA LEU A 339 19.10 -1.68 9.54
C LEU A 339 20.12 -0.55 9.81
N LYS A 340 20.20 0.46 8.95
CA LYS A 340 21.00 1.68 9.18
C LYS A 340 20.55 2.40 10.46
N TYR A 341 19.25 2.48 10.70
CA TYR A 341 18.70 3.13 11.89
C TYR A 341 19.16 2.42 13.17
N VAL A 342 19.07 1.08 13.22
CA VAL A 342 19.55 0.28 14.37
C VAL A 342 21.04 0.55 14.63
N LEU A 343 21.89 0.45 13.59
CA LEU A 343 23.34 0.71 13.72
C LEU A 343 23.63 2.11 14.26
N LYS A 344 22.97 3.13 13.71
CA LYS A 344 23.17 4.52 14.12
C LYS A 344 22.76 4.78 15.57
N ARG A 345 21.73 4.10 16.08
CA ARG A 345 21.31 4.23 17.48
C ARG A 345 22.28 3.54 18.42
N MET A 346 22.77 2.36 18.05
CA MET A 346 23.77 1.61 18.83
C MET A 346 25.16 2.26 18.87
N ASP A 347 25.54 3.05 17.85
CA ASP A 347 26.82 3.78 17.85
C ASP A 347 26.78 5.08 18.71
N ARG A 348 25.60 5.49 19.21
CA ARG A 348 25.43 6.71 20.05
C ARG A 348 25.39 6.43 21.55
N ASP A 349 25.19 5.18 21.93
CA ASP A 349 25.19 4.69 23.30
C ASP A 349 26.56 4.04 23.61
#